data_AF-A0AAJ1D3H8-F1
#
_entry.id   AF-A0AAJ1D3H8-F1
#
_cell.length_a   1.000
_cell.length_b   1.000
_cell.length_c   1.000
_cell.angle_alpha   90.00
_cell.angle_beta   90.00
_cell.angle_gamma   90.00
#
_symmetry.space_group_name_H-M   'P 1'
#
loop_
_entity.id
_entity.type
_entity.pdbx_description
1 polymer ?
#
loop_
_entity_poly.entity_id
_entity_poly.type
_entity_poly.pdbx_seq_one_letter_code
_entity_poly.pdbx_strand_id
1 'polypeptide(L)' 'MGNELHERVMLERVELIARLTSEGACRERDREIALNLIAELAANYTLSDNHFSVVFAATPLKKS' A
#
# COMPACT_ATOMS: atom_id res chain seq x y z
N MET A 1 10.04 -19.96 -7.58
CA MET A 1 11.19 -19.05 -7.83
C MET A 1 10.79 -17.73 -8.51
N GLY A 2 10.21 -17.71 -9.72
CA GLY A 2 9.85 -16.43 -10.38
C GLY A 2 8.79 -15.58 -9.65
N ASN A 3 7.77 -16.23 -9.08
CA ASN A 3 6.69 -15.53 -8.38
C ASN A 3 7.12 -14.98 -7.01
N GLU A 4 7.99 -15.69 -6.29
CA GLU A 4 8.49 -15.27 -4.97
C GLU A 4 9.41 -14.04 -5.06
N LEU A 5 10.24 -13.97 -6.12
CA LEU A 5 11.06 -12.79 -6.38
C LEU A 5 10.18 -11.59 -6.73
N HIS A 6 9.12 -11.81 -7.53
CA HIS A 6 8.19 -10.76 -7.92
C HIS A 6 7.44 -10.20 -6.71
N GLU A 7 6.96 -11.08 -5.81
CA GLU A 7 6.29 -10.71 -4.57
C GLU A 7 7.20 -9.94 -3.61
N ARG A 8 8.45 -10.38 -3.41
CA ARG A 8 9.43 -9.65 -2.60
C ARG A 8 9.69 -8.24 -3.14
N VAL A 9 9.94 -8.13 -4.44
CA VAL A 9 10.20 -6.83 -5.08
C VAL A 9 8.99 -5.90 -4.97
N MET A 10 7.76 -6.44 -5.05
CA MET A 10 6.55 -5.65 -4.82
C MET A 10 6.48 -5.15 -3.37
N LEU A 11 6.70 -6.03 -2.38
CA LEU A 11 6.69 -5.66 -0.97
C LEU A 11 7.73 -4.58 -0.65
N GLU A 12 8.96 -4.72 -1.16
CA GLU A 12 10.02 -3.72 -1.01
C GLU A 12 9.63 -2.35 -1.61
N ARG A 13 8.92 -2.36 -2.75
CA ARG A 13 8.41 -1.12 -3.36
C ARG A 13 7.32 -0.48 -2.52
N VAL A 14 6.37 -1.27 -2.01
CA VAL A 14 5.30 -0.78 -1.13
C VAL A 14 5.90 -0.17 0.14
N GLU A 15 6.87 -0.85 0.76
CA GLU A 15 7.57 -0.36 1.95
C GLU A 15 8.29 0.96 1.67
N LEU A 16 9.06 1.03 0.57
CA LEU A 16 9.79 2.25 0.20
C LEU A 16 8.84 3.44 -0.01
N ILE A 17 7.74 3.24 -0.73
CA ILE A 17 6.75 4.31 -0.99
C ILE A 17 6.10 4.75 0.32
N ALA A 18 5.64 3.80 1.16
CA ALA A 18 5.01 4.11 2.44
C ALA A 18 5.96 4.90 3.36
N ARG A 19 7.23 4.50 3.38
CA ARG A 19 8.29 5.14 4.16
C ARG A 19 8.56 6.57 3.69
N LEU A 20 8.79 6.78 2.39
CA LEU A 20 8.99 8.11 1.82
C LEU A 20 7.78 9.04 2.02
N THR A 21 6.57 8.48 1.97
CA THR A 21 5.31 9.21 2.18
C THR A 21 5.10 9.64 3.64
N SER A 22 5.68 8.89 4.58
CA SER A 22 5.58 9.14 6.02
C SER A 22 6.69 10.04 6.56
N GLU A 23 7.91 9.90 6.04
CA GLU A 23 9.11 10.61 6.53
C GLU A 23 9.37 11.94 5.79
N GLY A 24 8.78 12.16 4.62
CA GLY A 24 9.02 13.34 3.78
C GLY A 24 8.00 14.49 3.95
N ALA A 25 8.33 15.64 3.36
CA ALA A 25 7.41 16.77 3.19
C ALA A 25 6.37 16.47 2.08
N CYS A 26 5.57 15.42 2.23
CA CYS A 26 4.49 15.07 1.31
C CYS A 26 3.24 15.90 1.63
N ARG A 27 2.68 16.60 0.65
CA ARG A 27 1.39 17.28 0.82
C ARG A 27 0.28 16.23 0.83
N GLU A 28 -0.91 16.63 1.31
CA GLU A 28 -2.06 15.71 1.41
C GLU A 28 -2.39 15.01 0.08
N ARG A 29 -2.34 15.76 -1.04
CA ARG A 29 -2.54 15.18 -2.38
C ARG A 29 -1.45 14.19 -2.77
N ASP A 30 -0.19 14.45 -2.40
CA ASP A 30 0.92 13.54 -2.71
C ASP A 30 0.77 12.23 -1.91
N ARG A 31 0.24 12.31 -0.67
CA ARG A 31 -0.12 11.14 0.13
C ARG A 31 -1.23 10.32 -0.51
N GLU A 32 -2.29 10.95 -1.01
CA GLU A 32 -3.37 10.24 -1.69
C GLU A 32 -2.86 9.50 -2.93
N ILE A 33 -2.00 10.14 -3.74
CA ILE A 33 -1.40 9.52 -4.92
C ILE A 33 -0.52 8.33 -4.52
N ALA A 34 0.32 8.49 -3.49
CA ALA A 34 1.20 7.43 -3.01
C ALA A 34 0.42 6.24 -2.44
N LEU A 35 -0.67 6.50 -1.70
CA LEU A 35 -1.55 5.46 -1.18
C LEU A 35 -2.30 4.72 -2.30
N ASN A 36 -2.74 5.43 -3.33
CA ASN A 36 -3.35 4.80 -4.50
C ASN A 36 -2.34 3.90 -5.23
N LEU A 37 -1.10 4.36 -5.40
CA LEU A 37 -0.04 3.57 -6.02
C LEU A 37 0.30 2.31 -5.20
N ILE A 38 0.32 2.41 -3.88
CA ILE A 38 0.49 1.24 -2.99
C ILE A 38 -0.66 0.25 -3.20
N ALA A 39 -1.90 0.73 -3.24
CA ALA A 39 -3.07 -0.11 -3.46
C ALA A 39 -3.03 -0.81 -4.83
N GLU A 40 -2.66 -0.10 -5.89
CA GLU A 40 -2.50 -0.67 -7.24
C GLU A 40 -1.38 -1.73 -7.29
N LEU A 41 -0.25 -1.47 -6.64
CA LEU A 41 0.86 -2.43 -6.56
C LEU A 41 0.49 -3.70 -5.78
N ALA A 42 -0.29 -3.55 -4.71
CA ALA A 42 -0.72 -4.66 -3.87
C ALA A 42 -1.93 -5.43 -4.44
N ALA A 43 -2.81 -4.80 -5.21
CA ALA A 43 -4.06 -5.41 -5.70
C ALA A 43 -3.84 -6.65 -6.58
N ASN A 44 -2.74 -6.71 -7.31
CA ASN A 44 -2.37 -7.86 -8.15
C ASN A 44 -1.74 -9.02 -7.35
N TYR A 45 -1.54 -8.85 -6.05
CA TYR A 45 -0.97 -9.84 -5.18
C TYR A 45 -1.96 -10.12 -4.06
N THR A 46 -2.58 -11.28 -4.12
CA THR A 46 -3.25 -11.82 -2.95
C THR A 46 -2.15 -12.03 -1.91
N LEU A 47 -2.08 -11.17 -0.89
CA LEU A 47 -1.39 -11.44 0.38
C LEU A 47 -2.14 -12.57 1.10
N SER A 48 -2.28 -13.71 0.44
CA SER A 48 -2.76 -14.96 1.02
C SER A 48 -1.53 -15.71 1.49
N ASP A 49 -0.94 -15.22 2.57
CA ASP A 49 -0.53 -16.17 3.59
C ASP A 49 -1.82 -16.63 4.27
N ASN A 50 -1.94 -17.92 4.61
CA ASN A 50 -3.16 -18.55 5.14
C ASN A 50 -3.64 -17.97 6.50
N HIS A 51 -3.08 -16.84 6.93
CA HIS A 51 -3.20 -16.25 8.24
C HIS A 51 -3.97 -14.92 8.29
N PHE A 52 -3.90 -14.02 7.29
CA PHE A 52 -4.59 -12.71 7.38
C PHE A 52 -5.00 -12.12 6.02
N SER A 53 -6.19 -11.52 5.97
CA SER A 53 -6.69 -10.73 4.84
C SER A 53 -6.96 -9.31 5.32
N VAL A 54 -6.38 -8.31 4.65
CA VAL A 54 -6.57 -6.90 4.97
C VAL A 54 -7.49 -6.27 3.91
N VAL A 55 -8.63 -5.75 4.35
CA VAL A 55 -9.58 -5.01 3.51
C VAL A 55 -9.55 -3.55 3.92
N PHE A 56 -9.17 -2.67 3.00
CA PHE A 56 -9.23 -1.22 3.21
C PHE A 56 -10.61 -0.69 2.82
N ALA A 57 -11.28 0.00 3.75
CA ALA A 57 -12.52 0.72 3.49
C ALA A 57 -12.44 2.12 4.12
N ALA A 58 -12.78 3.15 3.34
CA ALA A 58 -12.85 4.53 3.83
C ALA A 58 -14.27 4.82 4.34
N THR A 59 -14.44 5.06 5.63
CA THR A 59 -15.69 5.58 6.19
C THR A 59 -15.66 7.11 6.30
N PRO A 60 -16.70 7.82 5.84
CA PRO A 60 -16.75 9.27 5.90
C PRO A 60 -16.78 9.76 7.35
N LEU A 61 -15.90 10.72 7.67
CA LEU A 61 -15.83 11.35 8.98
C LEU A 61 -17.05 12.27 9.17
N LYS A 62 -17.98 11.90 10.06
CA LYS A 62 -19.12 12.75 10.39
C LYS A 62 -18.63 13.94 11.21
N LYS A 63 -18.62 15.14 10.61
CA LYS A 63 -18.39 16.41 11.33
C LYS A 63 -19.59 16.67 12.24
N SER A 64 -19.33 16.81 13.54
CA SER A 64 -20.32 17.27 14.53
C SER A 64 -20.31 18.80 14.64
#